data_AF-A0A7C4EJ77-F1
#
_entry.id   AF-A0A7C4EJ77-F1
#
_cell.length_a   1.000
_cell.length_b   1.000
_cell.length_c   1.000
_cell.angle_alpha   90.00
_cell.angle_beta   90.00
_cell.angle_gamma   90.00
#
_symmetry.space_group_name_H-M   'P 1'
#
loop_
_entity.id
_entity.type
_entity.pdbx_description
1 polymer ?
#
loop_
_entity_poly.entity_id
_entity_poly.type
_entity_poly.pdbx_seq_one_letter_code
_entity_poly.pdbx_strand_id
1 'polypeptide(L)'
;TGLAAAIAALAGEDGPEIVGVCAGMQMLGRELKDPHGLESGLGGVPGLGLLDLSTVLLPEKTLLQTGARHLPTGLALHGYEIHHGETALLSPPGSGERPCPVLVERADGSAVGWGRAGRVWGTYLHGVFDAPGFRRAWLNGLRAQKGLPPLDAAPDAQQDTALDAALDRLADTVERNLDMRAVLSLIGL
;
A
#
# COMPACT_ATOMS: atom_id res chain seq x y z
N THR A 1 25.32 -0.09 -2.58
CA THR A 1 24.80 -1.47 -2.42
C THR A 1 23.76 -1.44 -1.32
N GLY A 2 22.65 -2.15 -1.48
CA GLY A 2 21.57 -2.11 -0.48
C GLY A 2 20.23 -2.58 -1.05
N LEU A 3 19.19 -2.51 -0.21
CA LEU A 3 17.84 -2.99 -0.54
C LEU A 3 17.23 -2.28 -1.75
N ALA A 4 17.49 -0.98 -1.92
CA ALA A 4 17.00 -0.20 -3.06
C ALA A 4 17.46 -0.78 -4.42
N ALA A 5 18.73 -1.15 -4.54
CA ALA A 5 19.27 -1.75 -5.76
C ALA A 5 18.68 -3.14 -6.01
N ALA A 6 18.44 -3.92 -4.95
CA ALA A 6 17.79 -5.23 -5.06
C ALA A 6 16.34 -5.11 -5.55
N ILE A 7 15.57 -4.17 -4.99
CA ILE A 7 14.19 -3.90 -5.43
C ILE A 7 14.18 -3.44 -6.90
N ALA A 8 15.08 -2.54 -7.29
CA ALA A 8 15.18 -2.06 -8.67
C ALA A 8 15.53 -3.19 -9.65
N ALA A 9 16.43 -4.11 -9.26
CA ALA A 9 16.75 -5.29 -10.07
C ALA A 9 15.57 -6.26 -10.20
N LEU A 10 14.78 -6.43 -9.13
CA LEU A 10 13.55 -7.23 -9.15
C LEU A 10 12.41 -6.59 -9.95
N ALA A 11 12.47 -5.30 -10.28
CA ALA A 11 11.44 -4.63 -11.08
C ALA A 11 11.52 -4.92 -12.59
N GLY A 12 12.47 -5.79 -13.00
CA GLY A 12 12.66 -6.26 -14.38
C GLY A 12 11.48 -7.08 -14.94
N GLU A 13 11.59 -7.53 -16.19
CA GLU A 13 10.43 -8.06 -16.90
C GLU A 13 9.85 -9.35 -16.34
N ASP A 14 10.74 -10.23 -15.90
CA ASP A 14 10.43 -11.53 -15.29
C ASP A 14 10.50 -11.48 -13.75
N GLY A 15 10.50 -10.28 -13.20
CA GLY A 15 10.57 -10.04 -11.77
C GLY A 15 9.24 -10.27 -11.04
N PRO A 16 9.26 -10.34 -9.70
CA PRO A 16 8.04 -10.38 -8.91
C PRO A 16 7.24 -9.08 -9.07
N GLU A 17 5.95 -9.16 -8.77
CA GLU A 17 5.14 -7.96 -8.60
C GLU A 17 5.58 -7.21 -7.34
N ILE A 18 5.78 -5.89 -7.46
CA ILE A 18 6.19 -5.00 -6.37
C ILE A 18 5.02 -4.07 -6.04
N VAL A 19 4.58 -4.10 -4.78
CA VAL A 19 3.48 -3.27 -4.28
C VAL A 19 3.96 -2.34 -3.18
N GLY A 20 3.81 -1.03 -3.37
CA GLY A 20 4.11 -0.01 -2.38
C GLY A 20 2.84 0.50 -1.69
N VAL A 21 2.81 0.52 -0.36
CA VAL A 21 1.68 1.11 0.41
C VAL A 21 2.17 2.35 1.15
N CYS A 22 1.45 3.47 0.98
CA CYS A 22 1.78 4.77 1.59
C CYS A 22 3.23 5.19 1.28
N ALA A 23 4.10 5.33 2.28
CA ALA A 23 5.52 5.65 2.08
C ALA A 23 6.22 4.68 1.10
N GLY A 24 5.79 3.41 1.06
CA GLY A 24 6.27 2.45 0.08
C GLY A 24 5.93 2.86 -1.36
N MET A 25 4.75 3.42 -1.63
CA MET A 25 4.40 3.97 -2.95
C MET A 25 5.25 5.20 -3.28
N GLN A 26 5.44 6.09 -2.30
CA GLN A 26 6.24 7.30 -2.48
C GLN A 26 7.68 6.95 -2.89
N MET A 27 8.26 5.94 -2.24
CA MET A 27 9.58 5.40 -2.59
C MET A 27 9.65 4.82 -4.00
N LEU A 28 8.56 4.31 -4.58
CA LEU A 28 8.55 3.80 -5.96
C LEU A 28 8.65 4.92 -7.00
N GLY A 29 8.32 6.16 -6.64
CA GLY A 29 8.43 7.34 -7.51
C GLY A 29 9.87 7.73 -7.83
N ARG A 30 10.05 8.82 -8.58
CA ARG A 30 11.39 9.37 -8.90
C ARG A 30 11.98 10.20 -7.76
N GLU A 31 11.13 10.85 -6.98
CA GLU A 31 11.55 11.76 -5.92
C GLU A 31 10.50 11.89 -4.82
N LEU A 32 11.00 12.12 -3.61
CA LEU A 32 10.24 12.55 -2.44
C LEU A 32 10.81 13.89 -1.98
N LYS A 33 9.98 14.92 -1.91
CA LYS A 33 10.36 16.28 -1.47
C LYS A 33 9.79 16.53 -0.08
N ASP A 34 10.61 17.07 0.81
CA ASP A 34 10.22 17.48 2.17
C ASP A 34 10.62 18.95 2.40
N PRO A 35 9.99 19.91 1.69
CA PRO A 35 10.36 21.32 1.78
C PRO A 35 10.11 21.93 3.17
N HIS A 36 9.32 21.26 4.00
CA HIS A 36 8.95 21.70 5.35
C HIS A 36 9.73 20.98 6.46
N GLY A 37 10.57 20.00 6.11
CA GLY A 37 11.39 19.24 7.06
C GLY A 37 10.56 18.43 8.07
N LEU A 38 9.43 17.87 7.65
CA LEU A 38 8.49 17.14 8.50
C LEU A 38 9.05 15.79 8.96
N GLU A 39 9.75 15.09 8.07
CA GLU A 39 10.34 13.78 8.34
C GLU A 39 11.87 13.89 8.49
N SER A 40 12.50 14.77 7.70
CA SER A 40 13.96 14.96 7.75
C SER A 40 14.41 16.36 7.34
N GLY A 41 15.57 16.78 7.85
CA GLY A 41 16.21 18.04 7.44
C GLY A 41 16.88 18.00 6.05
N LEU A 42 16.68 16.94 5.24
CA LEU A 42 17.35 16.76 3.95
C LEU A 42 16.70 17.54 2.80
N GLY A 43 15.48 18.06 3.00
CA GLY A 43 14.72 18.78 1.97
C GLY A 43 14.11 17.88 0.88
N GLY A 44 14.64 16.68 0.68
CA GLY A 44 14.12 15.66 -0.21
C GLY A 44 15.16 14.59 -0.53
N VAL A 45 14.70 13.50 -1.15
CA VAL A 45 15.54 12.36 -1.57
C VAL A 45 15.07 11.79 -2.90
N PRO A 46 15.99 11.23 -3.71
CA PRO A 46 15.61 10.42 -4.87
C PRO A 46 14.80 9.18 -4.43
N GLY A 47 13.77 8.85 -5.20
CA GLY A 47 13.06 7.58 -5.09
C GLY A 47 13.74 6.48 -5.92
N LEU A 48 13.08 5.32 -6.03
CA LEU A 48 13.57 4.17 -6.79
C LEU A 48 13.42 4.35 -8.31
N GLY A 49 12.62 5.33 -8.76
CA GLY A 49 12.38 5.63 -10.17
C GLY A 49 11.63 4.53 -10.92
N LEU A 50 10.85 3.71 -10.22
CA LEU A 50 10.11 2.59 -10.81
C LEU A 50 8.75 3.00 -11.38
N LEU A 51 8.17 4.06 -10.82
CA LEU A 51 6.95 4.71 -11.26
C LEU A 51 7.23 6.17 -11.58
N ASP A 52 6.50 6.71 -12.54
CA ASP A 52 6.62 8.10 -12.97
C ASP A 52 5.85 9.06 -12.06
N LEU A 53 6.23 9.05 -10.78
CA LEU A 53 5.56 9.77 -9.71
C LEU A 53 6.54 10.69 -8.99
N SER A 54 6.04 11.83 -8.53
CA SER A 54 6.72 12.71 -7.57
C SER A 54 5.82 12.89 -6.36
N THR A 55 6.42 12.88 -5.17
CA THR A 55 5.70 13.11 -3.92
C THR A 55 6.26 14.33 -3.21
N VAL A 56 5.39 15.19 -2.70
CA VAL A 56 5.74 16.29 -1.81
C VAL A 56 5.09 16.05 -0.45
N LEU A 57 5.86 16.09 0.63
CA LEU A 57 5.35 16.06 1.99
C LEU A 57 4.85 17.45 2.37
N LEU A 58 3.56 17.54 2.72
CA LEU A 58 2.90 18.76 3.13
C LEU A 58 2.58 18.73 4.64
N PRO A 59 2.49 19.91 5.29
CA PRO A 59 2.20 19.97 6.73
C PRO A 59 0.84 19.39 7.08
N GLU A 60 -0.14 19.53 6.18
CA GLU A 60 -1.46 18.95 6.35
C GLU A 60 -1.39 17.43 6.16
N LYS A 61 -2.01 16.71 7.10
CA LYS A 61 -2.03 15.25 7.10
C LYS A 61 -3.38 14.76 6.62
N THR A 62 -3.39 13.93 5.59
CA THR A 62 -4.57 13.16 5.20
C THR A 62 -4.80 12.09 6.27
N LEU A 63 -5.98 12.12 6.90
CA LEU A 63 -6.45 11.17 7.90
C LEU A 63 -7.90 10.81 7.59
N LEU A 64 -8.11 9.72 6.85
CA LEU A 64 -9.44 9.39 6.32
C LEU A 64 -9.65 7.89 6.28
N GLN A 65 -10.79 7.41 6.76
CA GLN A 65 -11.30 6.09 6.41
C GLN A 65 -12.12 6.21 5.13
N THR A 66 -11.82 5.40 4.12
CA THR A 66 -12.39 5.59 2.78
C THR A 66 -12.63 4.28 2.04
N GLY A 67 -13.57 4.35 1.10
CA GLY A 67 -13.81 3.32 0.08
C GLY A 67 -13.10 3.69 -1.22
N ALA A 68 -12.63 2.67 -1.93
CA ALA A 68 -12.00 2.83 -3.23
C ALA A 68 -12.40 1.69 -4.17
N ARG A 69 -11.88 1.74 -5.39
CA ARG A 69 -12.07 0.71 -6.42
C ARG A 69 -10.74 0.43 -7.09
N HIS A 70 -10.43 -0.85 -7.24
CA HIS A 70 -9.31 -1.28 -8.05
C HIS A 70 -9.76 -1.36 -9.52
N LEU A 71 -9.38 -0.36 -10.31
CA LEU A 71 -9.88 -0.15 -11.67
C LEU A 71 -9.68 -1.37 -12.59
N PRO A 72 -8.50 -2.03 -12.63
CA PRO A 72 -8.30 -3.20 -13.50
C PRO A 72 -9.26 -4.37 -13.23
N THR A 73 -9.66 -4.56 -11.96
CA THR A 73 -10.56 -5.66 -11.58
C THR A 73 -12.01 -5.23 -11.41
N GLY A 74 -12.28 -3.93 -11.32
CA GLY A 74 -13.58 -3.37 -10.94
C GLY A 74 -13.99 -3.61 -9.47
N LEU A 75 -13.18 -4.32 -8.69
CA LEU A 75 -13.52 -4.71 -7.32
C LEU A 75 -13.47 -3.53 -6.36
N ALA A 76 -14.45 -3.49 -5.45
CA ALA A 76 -14.50 -2.55 -4.35
C ALA A 76 -13.38 -2.84 -3.33
N LEU A 77 -12.84 -1.78 -2.79
CA LEU A 77 -11.83 -1.76 -1.74
C LEU A 77 -12.33 -0.89 -0.59
N HIS A 78 -11.82 -1.15 0.60
CA HIS A 78 -12.04 -0.32 1.77
C HIS A 78 -10.74 -0.25 2.56
N GLY A 79 -10.57 0.82 3.32
CA GLY A 79 -9.36 1.02 4.07
C GLY A 79 -9.27 2.42 4.65
N TYR A 80 -8.05 2.88 4.87
CA TYR A 80 -7.80 4.21 5.39
C TYR A 80 -6.52 4.80 4.82
N GLU A 81 -6.39 6.12 4.95
CA GLU A 81 -5.25 6.91 4.52
C GLU A 81 -4.71 7.68 5.72
N ILE A 82 -3.39 7.61 5.90
CA ILE A 82 -2.66 8.31 6.97
C ILE A 82 -1.30 8.79 6.45
N HIS A 83 -1.29 9.95 5.79
CA HIS A 83 -0.08 10.39 5.10
C HIS A 83 0.01 11.92 4.96
N HIS A 84 1.24 12.41 4.85
CA HIS A 84 1.56 13.81 4.53
C HIS A 84 1.80 14.01 3.03
N GLY A 85 1.92 12.93 2.26
CA GLY A 85 2.41 12.99 0.89
C GLY A 85 1.30 13.28 -0.10
N GLU A 86 1.48 14.32 -0.90
CA GLU A 86 0.74 14.49 -2.13
C GLU A 86 1.55 13.94 -3.30
N THR A 87 0.99 12.96 -4.00
CA THR A 87 1.65 12.30 -5.13
C THR A 87 0.94 12.64 -6.44
N ALA A 88 1.73 13.03 -7.43
CA ALA A 88 1.26 13.30 -8.78
C ALA A 88 2.12 12.61 -9.83
N LEU A 89 1.57 12.45 -11.03
CA LEU A 89 2.33 12.03 -12.21
C LEU A 89 3.31 13.12 -12.60
N LEU A 90 4.56 12.74 -12.87
CA LEU A 90 5.56 13.69 -13.36
C LEU A 90 5.33 14.04 -14.82
N SER A 91 5.07 13.03 -15.66
CA SER A 91 4.81 13.23 -17.08
C SER A 91 3.34 12.94 -17.42
N PRO A 92 2.71 13.80 -18.25
CA PRO A 92 1.32 13.61 -18.63
C PRO A 92 1.14 12.37 -19.51
N PRO A 93 -0.08 11.79 -19.57
CA PRO A 93 -0.39 10.69 -20.49
C PRO A 93 -0.04 11.07 -21.94
N GLY A 94 0.65 10.17 -22.65
CA GLY A 94 1.02 10.38 -24.07
C GLY A 94 2.35 11.11 -24.30
N SER A 95 3.10 11.45 -23.24
CA SER A 95 4.44 12.06 -23.31
C SER A 95 5.55 11.15 -23.88
N GLY A 96 5.25 9.89 -24.21
CA GLY A 96 6.23 8.90 -24.67
C GLY A 96 7.05 8.25 -23.55
N GLU A 97 6.83 8.65 -22.29
CA GLU A 97 7.37 7.99 -21.11
C GLU A 97 6.56 6.74 -20.72
N ARG A 98 7.11 5.91 -19.82
CA ARG A 98 6.47 4.65 -19.41
C ARG A 98 5.08 4.93 -18.80
N PRO A 99 4.00 4.29 -19.29
CA PRO A 99 2.67 4.52 -18.75
C PRO A 99 2.58 4.22 -17.26
N CYS A 100 2.00 5.15 -16.49
CA CYS A 100 1.71 5.02 -15.07
C CYS A 100 0.21 5.31 -14.81
N PRO A 101 -0.70 4.47 -15.33
CA PRO A 101 -2.14 4.66 -15.13
C PRO A 101 -2.54 4.66 -13.66
N VAL A 102 -3.68 5.30 -13.38
CA VAL A 102 -4.41 5.16 -12.12
C VAL A 102 -4.90 3.71 -12.01
N LEU A 103 -4.65 3.07 -10.88
CA LEU A 103 -5.10 1.70 -10.58
C LEU A 103 -6.08 1.65 -9.41
N VAL A 104 -5.98 2.59 -8.47
CA VAL A 104 -6.87 2.70 -7.31
C VAL A 104 -7.46 4.09 -7.26
N GLU A 105 -8.79 4.15 -7.21
CA GLU A 105 -9.56 5.39 -7.25
C GLU A 105 -10.58 5.41 -6.12
N ARG A 106 -10.72 6.57 -5.46
CA ARG A 106 -11.77 6.81 -4.46
C ARG A 106 -13.15 6.89 -5.11
N ALA A 107 -14.19 6.86 -4.29
CA ALA A 107 -15.57 7.04 -4.75
C ALA A 107 -15.82 8.40 -5.45
N ASP A 108 -15.06 9.44 -5.09
CA ASP A 108 -15.15 10.78 -5.68
C ASP A 108 -14.34 10.94 -6.99
N GLY A 109 -13.66 9.89 -7.46
CA GLY A 109 -12.82 9.93 -8.66
C GLY A 109 -11.37 10.34 -8.41
N SER A 110 -10.99 10.63 -7.17
CA SER A 110 -9.59 10.95 -6.83
C SER A 110 -8.72 9.71 -6.94
N ALA A 111 -7.61 9.83 -7.65
CA ALA A 111 -6.60 8.78 -7.72
C ALA A 111 -5.86 8.66 -6.39
N VAL A 112 -5.77 7.43 -5.87
CA VAL A 112 -5.00 7.10 -4.66
C VAL A 112 -4.04 5.95 -4.88
N GLY A 113 -3.87 5.52 -6.13
CA GLY A 113 -2.88 4.51 -6.48
C GLY A 113 -2.63 4.49 -7.98
N TRP A 114 -1.37 4.27 -8.31
CA TRP A 114 -0.86 4.27 -9.69
C TRP A 114 0.06 3.09 -9.88
N GLY A 115 0.26 2.69 -11.12
CA GLY A 115 1.23 1.65 -11.41
C GLY A 115 1.34 1.30 -12.86
N ARG A 116 2.29 0.43 -13.15
CA ARG A 116 2.40 -0.29 -14.42
C ARG A 116 1.74 -1.66 -14.22
N ALA A 117 0.63 -1.87 -14.93
CA ALA A 117 -0.21 -3.05 -14.80
C ALA A 117 0.59 -4.36 -14.66
N GLY A 118 0.30 -5.13 -13.61
CA GLY A 118 0.85 -6.48 -13.38
C GLY A 118 2.33 -6.56 -13.00
N ARG A 119 3.00 -5.44 -12.67
CA ARG A 119 4.44 -5.47 -12.33
C ARG A 119 4.82 -4.60 -11.14
N VAL A 120 4.48 -3.31 -11.18
CA VAL A 120 4.81 -2.38 -10.08
C VAL A 120 3.65 -1.45 -9.89
N TRP A 121 3.14 -1.35 -8.68
CA TRP A 121 2.12 -0.38 -8.34
C TRP A 121 2.22 0.04 -6.88
N GLY A 122 1.52 1.12 -6.55
CA GLY A 122 1.32 1.47 -5.16
C GLY A 122 0.04 2.22 -4.93
N THR A 123 -0.33 2.36 -3.66
CA THR A 123 -1.51 3.08 -3.23
C THR A 123 -1.31 3.72 -1.85
N TYR A 124 -2.02 4.82 -1.60
CA TYR A 124 -2.19 5.39 -0.27
C TYR A 124 -3.18 4.60 0.60
N LEU A 125 -4.03 3.76 0.00
CA LEU A 125 -5.03 2.99 0.73
C LEU A 125 -4.37 1.88 1.55
N HIS A 126 -4.26 2.08 2.86
CA HIS A 126 -3.94 1.02 3.81
C HIS A 126 -5.10 0.03 3.88
N GLY A 127 -4.79 -1.25 4.07
CA GLY A 127 -5.79 -2.32 4.08
C GLY A 127 -6.29 -2.71 2.68
N VAL A 128 -5.61 -2.30 1.59
CA VAL A 128 -5.98 -2.69 0.22
C VAL A 128 -6.16 -4.20 0.05
N PHE A 129 -5.37 -5.00 0.77
CA PHE A 129 -5.46 -6.46 0.75
C PHE A 129 -6.46 -7.06 1.73
N ASP A 130 -7.15 -6.25 2.54
CA ASP A 130 -8.15 -6.72 3.50
C ASP A 130 -9.46 -7.08 2.81
N ALA A 131 -9.74 -6.41 1.68
CA ALA A 131 -10.83 -6.74 0.76
C ALA A 131 -10.67 -8.17 0.19
N PRO A 132 -11.48 -9.16 0.63
CA PRO A 132 -11.24 -10.57 0.32
C PRO A 132 -11.30 -10.90 -1.16
N GLY A 133 -12.28 -10.32 -1.86
CA GLY A 133 -12.44 -10.48 -3.30
C GLY A 133 -11.23 -9.98 -4.08
N PHE A 134 -10.73 -8.78 -3.74
CA PHE A 134 -9.54 -8.21 -4.37
C PHE A 134 -8.29 -9.03 -4.05
N ARG A 135 -8.04 -9.35 -2.77
CA ARG A 135 -6.90 -10.17 -2.36
C ARG A 135 -6.89 -11.52 -3.07
N ARG A 136 -8.06 -12.18 -3.19
CA ARG A 136 -8.16 -13.45 -3.91
C ARG A 136 -7.87 -13.28 -5.39
N ALA A 137 -8.47 -12.28 -6.04
CA ALA A 137 -8.24 -11.99 -7.46
C ALA A 137 -6.76 -11.70 -7.75
N TRP A 138 -6.13 -10.88 -6.91
CA TRP A 138 -4.71 -10.54 -6.99
C TRP A 138 -3.81 -11.77 -6.82
N LEU A 139 -4.03 -12.56 -5.76
CA LEU A 139 -3.29 -13.81 -5.54
C LEU A 139 -3.48 -14.81 -6.69
N ASN A 140 -4.69 -14.93 -7.25
CA ASN A 140 -4.94 -15.79 -8.40
C ASN A 140 -4.22 -15.29 -9.66
N GLY A 141 -4.06 -13.97 -9.83
CA GLY A 141 -3.19 -13.39 -10.86
C GLY A 141 -1.74 -13.86 -10.73
N LEU A 142 -1.17 -13.78 -9.52
CA LEU A 142 0.19 -14.28 -9.23
C LEU A 142 0.31 -15.80 -9.43
N ARG A 143 -0.73 -16.56 -9.09
CA ARG A 143 -0.78 -18.02 -9.30
C ARG A 143 -0.77 -18.36 -10.78
N ALA A 144 -1.55 -17.66 -11.59
CA ALA A 144 -1.59 -17.85 -13.03
C ALA A 144 -0.21 -17.61 -13.66
N GLN A 145 0.50 -16.55 -13.25
CA GLN A 145 1.88 -16.27 -13.69
C GLN A 145 2.86 -17.42 -13.34
N LYS A 146 2.61 -18.16 -12.26
CA LYS A 146 3.40 -19.31 -11.83
C LYS A 146 2.89 -20.66 -12.37
N GLY A 147 1.87 -20.67 -13.23
CA GLY A 147 1.25 -21.90 -13.73
C GLY A 147 0.50 -22.71 -12.65
N LEU A 148 0.11 -22.06 -11.55
CA LEU A 148 -0.64 -22.69 -10.46
C LEU A 148 -2.15 -22.53 -10.67
N PRO A 149 -2.97 -23.54 -10.33
CA PRO A 149 -4.43 -23.46 -10.48
C PRO A 149 -5.01 -22.36 -9.56
N PRO A 150 -6.11 -21.69 -9.93
CA PRO A 150 -6.72 -20.69 -9.07
C PRO A 150 -7.22 -21.31 -7.75
N LEU A 151 -7.34 -20.47 -6.72
CA LEU A 151 -8.04 -20.82 -5.48
C LEU A 151 -9.46 -20.24 -5.52
N ASP A 152 -10.40 -20.96 -4.92
CA ASP A 152 -11.78 -20.47 -4.76
C ASP A 152 -11.83 -19.28 -3.80
N ALA A 153 -12.85 -18.44 -3.96
CA ALA A 153 -13.13 -17.37 -3.01
C ALA A 153 -13.25 -17.97 -1.60
N ALA A 154 -12.42 -17.51 -0.67
CA ALA A 154 -12.64 -17.84 0.74
C ALA A 154 -13.86 -17.04 1.20
N PRO A 155 -14.81 -17.64 1.93
CA PRO A 155 -15.93 -16.89 2.48
C PRO A 155 -15.41 -15.86 3.50
N ASP A 156 -15.86 -14.61 3.37
CA ASP A 156 -15.43 -13.47 4.20
C ASP A 156 -15.48 -13.79 5.71
N ALA A 157 -16.50 -14.51 6.15
CA ALA A 157 -16.70 -14.92 7.55
C ALA A 157 -15.55 -15.77 8.14
N GLN A 158 -14.80 -16.50 7.31
CA GLN A 158 -13.69 -17.34 7.76
C GLN A 158 -12.41 -16.52 8.01
N GLN A 159 -12.34 -15.27 7.52
CA GLN A 159 -11.20 -14.39 7.72
C GLN A 159 -11.32 -13.55 8.98
N ASP A 160 -12.51 -12.97 9.24
CA ASP A 160 -12.75 -12.21 10.47
C ASP A 160 -12.51 -13.08 11.70
N THR A 161 -13.04 -14.31 11.68
CA THR A 161 -12.81 -15.30 12.74
C THR A 161 -11.35 -15.69 12.93
N ALA A 162 -10.56 -15.75 11.85
CA ALA A 162 -9.14 -16.07 11.93
C ALA A 162 -8.30 -14.88 12.46
N LEU A 163 -8.68 -13.65 12.11
CA LEU A 163 -8.06 -12.43 12.62
C LEU A 163 -8.37 -12.27 14.12
N ASP A 164 -9.63 -12.40 14.52
CA ASP A 164 -10.05 -12.35 15.92
C ASP A 164 -9.29 -13.37 16.75
N ALA A 165 -9.22 -14.62 16.29
CA ALA A 165 -8.44 -15.65 16.98
C ALA A 165 -6.94 -15.31 17.06
N ALA A 166 -6.38 -14.58 16.10
CA ALA A 166 -4.98 -14.14 16.15
C ALA A 166 -4.77 -12.98 17.13
N LEU A 167 -5.71 -12.04 17.18
CA LEU A 167 -5.72 -10.94 18.15
C LEU A 167 -5.90 -11.44 19.57
N ASP A 168 -6.81 -12.41 19.78
CA ASP A 168 -7.00 -13.07 21.08
C ASP A 168 -5.72 -13.76 21.55
N ARG A 169 -5.02 -14.47 20.66
CA ARG A 169 -3.72 -15.08 21.01
C ARG A 169 -2.66 -14.05 21.39
N LEU A 170 -2.65 -12.89 20.73
CA LEU A 170 -1.75 -11.80 21.08
C LEU A 170 -2.13 -11.22 22.46
N ALA A 171 -3.41 -10.94 22.69
CA ALA A 171 -3.93 -10.45 23.96
C ALA A 171 -3.58 -11.40 25.11
N ASP A 172 -3.89 -12.69 24.95
CA ASP A 172 -3.51 -13.77 25.87
C ASP A 172 -2.01 -13.75 26.21
N THR A 173 -1.17 -13.55 25.20
CA THR A 173 0.28 -13.52 25.39
C THR A 173 0.71 -12.30 26.18
N VAL A 174 0.14 -11.14 25.89
CA VAL A 174 0.40 -9.89 26.62
C VAL A 174 -0.05 -10.04 28.08
N GLU A 175 -1.27 -10.51 28.32
CA GLU A 175 -1.83 -10.70 29.67
C GLU A 175 -1.02 -11.67 30.53
N ARG A 176 -0.49 -12.75 29.94
CA ARG A 176 0.32 -13.74 30.67
C ARG A 176 1.72 -13.23 31.03
N ASN A 177 2.23 -12.21 30.32
CA ASN A 177 3.62 -11.78 30.44
C ASN A 177 3.78 -10.35 31.01
N LEU A 178 2.69 -9.59 31.16
CA LEU A 178 2.70 -8.24 31.74
C LEU A 178 1.80 -8.15 32.97
N ASP A 179 2.17 -7.28 33.92
CA ASP A 179 1.26 -6.89 35.01
C ASP A 179 0.19 -5.95 34.47
N MET A 180 -0.90 -6.53 33.98
CA MET A 180 -2.00 -5.78 33.39
C MET A 180 -2.66 -4.84 34.40
N ARG A 181 -2.64 -5.13 35.71
CA ARG A 181 -3.18 -4.20 36.70
C ARG A 181 -2.34 -2.94 36.79
N ALA A 182 -1.02 -3.07 36.79
CA ALA A 182 -0.12 -1.92 36.77
C ALA A 182 -0.29 -1.09 35.48
N VAL A 183 -0.39 -1.75 34.31
CA VAL A 183 -0.60 -1.08 33.03
C VAL A 183 -1.93 -0.32 33.00
N LEU A 184 -3.03 -0.96 33.40
CA LEU A 184 -4.36 -0.33 33.45
C LEU A 184 -4.37 0.87 34.40
N SER A 185 -3.76 0.72 35.58
CA SER A 185 -3.62 1.82 36.54
C SER A 185 -2.84 3.02 35.97
N LEU A 186 -1.83 2.79 35.12
CA LEU A 186 -1.05 3.87 34.48
C LEU A 186 -1.86 4.67 33.46
N ILE A 187 -2.85 4.05 32.82
CA ILE A 187 -3.74 4.70 31.84
C ILE A 187 -5.09 5.12 32.44
N GLY A 188 -5.27 4.98 33.75
CA GLY A 188 -6.47 5.42 34.48
C GLY A 188 -7.67 4.47 34.36
N LEU A 189 -7.44 3.18 34.10
CA LEU A 189 -8.44 2.12 34.06
C LEU A 189 -8.32 1.16 35.25
#